data_AF-A0A7R8WYU7-F1
#
_entry.id   AF-A0A7R8WYU7-F1
#
_cell.length_a   1.000
_cell.length_b   1.000
_cell.length_c   1.000
_cell.angle_alpha   90.00
_cell.angle_beta   90.00
_cell.angle_gamma   90.00
#
_symmetry.space_group_name_H-M   'P 1'
#
loop_
_entity.id
_entity.type
_entity.pdbx_description
1 polymer ?
#
loop_
_entity_poly.entity_id
_entity_poly.type
_entity_poly.pdbx_seq_one_letter_code
_entity_poly.pdbx_strand_id
1 'polypeptide(L)'
;MAFLDDLSPEAREIGAVNTLVRENDLWVGYNTDWIGFKESLNGFIDASNPPRTAYLLGKGGAALAIEYALRQMKIEPIYVSRKPGSADLAYDELGPNQFNESVLLINCTPLGTYPNIKDKPNIPYTCIKSTTYAYDLVYNPEKTAFMKAAEKQGAKTMNGLNMLHGQAEAAWDLWGKNL
;
A
#
# COMPACT_ATOMS: atom_id res chain seq x y z
N MET A 1 19.59 3.46 7.43
CA MET A 1 19.40 4.65 8.27
C MET A 1 20.65 5.04 9.04
N ALA A 2 21.35 4.12 9.73
CA ALA A 2 22.56 4.45 10.52
C ALA A 2 23.75 5.08 9.77
N PHE A 3 23.69 5.16 8.45
CA PHE A 3 24.73 5.75 7.59
C PHE A 3 24.27 7.05 6.90
N LEU A 4 23.09 7.56 7.28
CA LEU A 4 22.53 8.81 6.76
C LEU A 4 22.76 9.90 7.79
N ASP A 5 23.01 11.11 7.28
CA ASP A 5 23.24 12.29 8.10
C ASP A 5 21.91 12.84 8.64
N ASP A 6 20.84 12.78 7.85
CA ASP A 6 19.49 13.18 8.25
C ASP A 6 18.40 12.39 7.50
N LEU A 7 17.14 12.58 7.92
CA LEU A 7 15.94 12.03 7.31
C LEU A 7 14.91 13.15 7.09
N SER A 8 14.18 13.06 5.99
CA SER A 8 12.97 13.86 5.80
C SER A 8 11.97 13.62 6.95
N PRO A 9 11.11 14.59 7.28
CA PRO A 9 10.09 14.41 8.32
C PRO A 9 9.24 13.16 8.10
N GLU A 10 8.83 12.90 6.87
CA GLU A 10 8.02 11.77 6.47
C GLU A 10 8.79 10.44 6.61
N ALA A 11 10.04 10.39 6.16
CA ALA A 11 10.88 9.19 6.29
C ALA A 11 11.14 8.83 7.76
N ARG A 12 11.27 9.85 8.63
CA ARG A 12 11.41 9.67 10.08
C ARG A 12 10.13 9.12 10.71
N GLU A 13 8.96 9.63 10.31
CA GLU A 13 7.67 9.14 10.81
C GLU A 13 7.35 7.73 10.31
N ILE A 14 7.58 7.45 9.03
CA ILE A 14 7.41 6.12 8.42
C ILE A 14 8.38 5.11 9.04
N GLY A 15 9.58 5.54 9.42
CA GLY A 15 10.64 4.65 9.89
C GLY A 15 11.22 3.78 8.77
N ALA A 16 11.14 4.23 7.52
CA ALA A 16 11.71 3.54 6.35
C ALA A 16 12.20 4.54 5.31
N VAL A 17 13.29 4.19 4.61
CA VAL A 17 13.92 5.01 3.57
C VAL A 17 14.03 4.18 2.29
N ASN A 18 13.60 4.73 1.15
CA ASN A 18 13.77 4.13 -0.18
C ASN A 18 14.57 5.03 -1.15
N THR A 19 14.76 6.31 -0.82
CA THR A 19 15.38 7.32 -1.69
C THR A 19 16.47 8.06 -0.92
N LEU A 20 17.65 8.20 -1.50
CA LEU A 20 18.78 8.92 -0.92
C LEU A 20 19.10 10.14 -1.77
N VAL A 21 19.29 11.29 -1.11
CA VAL A 21 19.60 12.57 -1.77
C VAL A 21 20.84 13.16 -1.11
N ARG A 22 21.74 13.72 -1.93
CA ARG A 22 22.92 14.43 -1.45
C ARG A 22 22.62 15.92 -1.40
N GLU A 23 22.57 16.51 -0.21
CA GLU A 23 22.24 17.91 0.01
C GLU A 23 23.38 18.61 0.74
N ASN A 24 24.05 19.57 0.11
CA ASN A 24 25.14 20.36 0.75
C ASN A 24 26.14 19.49 1.54
N ASP A 25 26.57 18.39 0.94
CA ASP A 25 27.45 17.39 1.56
C ASP A 25 26.88 16.53 2.70
N LEU A 26 25.57 16.41 2.80
CA LEU A 26 24.86 15.47 3.68
C LEU A 26 24.08 14.44 2.86
N TRP A 27 24.08 13.19 3.32
CA TRP A 27 23.19 12.15 2.80
C TRP A 27 21.87 12.17 3.58
N VAL A 28 20.82 12.65 2.92
CA VAL A 28 19.47 12.75 3.50
C VAL A 28 18.60 11.62 2.95
N GLY A 29 17.93 10.90 3.86
CA GLY A 29 17.01 9.82 3.53
C GLY A 29 15.58 10.29 3.37
N TYR A 30 14.95 9.88 2.27
CA TYR A 30 13.57 10.13 1.92
C TYR A 30 12.80 8.81 1.73
N ASN A 31 11.47 8.91 1.78
CA ASN A 31 10.57 7.84 1.40
C ASN A 31 9.63 8.37 0.32
N THR A 32 9.68 7.82 -0.89
CA THR A 32 8.82 8.21 -2.02
C THR A 32 7.70 7.20 -2.30
N ASP A 33 7.73 6.02 -1.67
CA ASP A 33 6.67 5.01 -1.79
C ASP A 33 5.31 5.58 -1.38
N TRP A 34 5.26 6.36 -0.29
CA TRP A 34 4.01 6.94 0.20
C TRP A 34 3.41 7.97 -0.79
N ILE A 35 4.27 8.69 -1.53
CA ILE A 35 3.86 9.66 -2.55
C ILE A 35 3.24 8.89 -3.73
N GLY A 36 3.99 7.94 -4.29
CA GLY A 36 3.52 7.13 -5.41
C GLY A 36 2.24 6.37 -5.10
N PHE A 37 2.12 5.83 -3.88
CA PHE A 37 0.89 5.17 -3.45
C PHE A 37 -0.29 6.15 -3.36
N LYS A 38 -0.13 7.28 -2.66
CA LYS A 38 -1.18 8.29 -2.48
C LYS A 38 -1.73 8.78 -3.82
N GLU A 39 -0.84 9.08 -4.76
CA GLU A 39 -1.22 9.56 -6.09
C GLU A 39 -1.95 8.48 -6.89
N SER A 40 -1.42 7.25 -6.88
CA SER A 40 -2.07 6.12 -7.56
C SER A 40 -3.46 5.82 -7.00
N LEU A 41 -3.65 5.98 -5.68
CA LEU A 41 -4.92 5.70 -5.01
C LEU A 41 -5.97 6.79 -5.30
N ASN A 42 -5.57 8.06 -5.32
CA ASN A 42 -6.48 9.19 -5.60
C ASN A 42 -7.18 9.06 -6.96
N GLY A 43 -6.49 8.56 -7.99
CA GLY A 43 -7.08 8.33 -9.31
C GLY A 43 -7.96 7.08 -9.40
N PHE A 44 -7.96 6.23 -8.37
CA PHE A 44 -8.60 4.92 -8.37
C PHE A 44 -9.88 4.87 -7.53
N ILE A 45 -9.88 5.54 -6.38
CA ILE A 45 -11.04 5.55 -5.47
C ILE A 45 -12.08 6.58 -5.92
N ASP A 46 -13.35 6.24 -5.76
CA ASP A 46 -14.45 7.17 -5.98
C ASP A 46 -14.50 8.21 -4.86
N ALA A 47 -14.18 9.46 -5.19
CA ALA A 47 -14.17 10.58 -4.24
C ALA A 47 -15.56 10.89 -3.64
N SER A 48 -16.65 10.45 -4.28
CA SER A 48 -18.01 10.62 -3.74
C SER A 48 -18.36 9.60 -2.65
N ASN A 49 -17.65 8.47 -2.62
CA ASN A 49 -17.81 7.42 -1.62
C ASN A 49 -16.47 6.73 -1.30
N PRO A 50 -15.51 7.48 -0.72
CA PRO A 50 -14.18 6.95 -0.45
C PRO A 50 -14.24 5.89 0.66
N PRO A 51 -13.37 4.87 0.61
CA PRO A 51 -13.27 3.89 1.68
C PRO A 51 -12.84 4.57 2.98
N ARG A 52 -13.51 4.25 4.10
CA ARG A 52 -13.14 4.76 5.43
C ARG A 52 -12.06 3.94 6.09
N THR A 53 -12.01 2.65 5.76
CA THR A 53 -11.07 1.68 6.34
C THR A 53 -10.29 0.99 5.23
N ALA A 54 -9.00 0.82 5.46
CA ALA A 54 -8.10 0.03 4.62
C ALA A 54 -7.52 -1.14 5.42
N TYR A 55 -7.68 -2.35 4.90
CA TYR A 55 -7.09 -3.57 5.46
C TYR A 55 -5.76 -3.88 4.77
N LEU A 56 -4.64 -3.66 5.46
CA LEU A 56 -3.30 -3.95 4.97
C LEU A 56 -2.97 -5.42 5.23
N LEU A 57 -3.02 -6.22 4.18
CA LEU A 57 -2.75 -7.66 4.23
C LEU A 57 -1.23 -7.85 4.29
N GLY A 58 -0.69 -8.03 5.49
CA GLY A 58 0.74 -8.11 5.77
C GLY A 58 1.35 -6.84 6.37
N LYS A 59 2.44 -7.02 7.13
CA LYS A 59 3.17 -5.97 7.86
C LYS A 59 4.61 -5.81 7.36
N GLY A 60 4.79 -5.88 6.03
CA GLY A 60 6.11 -5.73 5.40
C GLY A 60 6.60 -4.28 5.39
N GLY A 61 7.84 -4.06 4.94
CA GLY A 61 8.44 -2.72 4.90
C GLY A 61 7.64 -1.70 4.07
N ALA A 62 7.12 -2.11 2.91
CA ALA A 62 6.26 -1.24 2.09
C ALA A 62 4.98 -0.83 2.82
N ALA A 63 4.46 -1.68 3.71
CA ALA A 63 3.20 -1.43 4.41
C ALA A 63 3.28 -0.21 5.34
N LEU A 64 4.47 0.14 5.86
CA LEU A 64 4.68 1.34 6.66
C LEU A 64 4.44 2.62 5.84
N ALA A 65 4.97 2.68 4.61
CA ALA A 65 4.75 3.81 3.72
C ALA A 65 3.28 3.91 3.28
N ILE A 66 2.63 2.75 3.05
CA ILE A 66 1.20 2.69 2.73
C ILE A 66 0.36 3.18 3.91
N GLU A 67 0.64 2.71 5.12
CA GLU A 67 -0.04 3.15 6.34
C GLU A 67 0.05 4.67 6.48
N TYR A 68 1.26 5.23 6.36
CA TYR A 68 1.47 6.67 6.41
C TYR A 68 0.61 7.39 5.37
N ALA A 69 0.66 6.97 4.11
CA ALA A 69 -0.14 7.56 3.04
C ALA A 69 -1.65 7.52 3.34
N LEU A 70 -2.16 6.39 3.84
CA LEU A 70 -3.57 6.23 4.22
C LEU A 70 -3.97 7.19 5.34
N ARG A 71 -3.13 7.37 6.36
CA ARG A 71 -3.36 8.35 7.44
C ARG A 71 -3.41 9.78 6.91
N GLN A 72 -2.52 10.15 5.98
CA GLN A 72 -2.57 11.46 5.30
C GLN A 72 -3.86 11.64 4.48
N MET A 73 -4.44 10.54 4.00
CA MET A 73 -5.72 10.50 3.27
C MET A 73 -6.96 10.35 4.17
N LYS A 74 -6.77 10.29 5.50
CA LYS A 74 -7.84 10.05 6.49
C LYS A 74 -8.61 8.75 6.27
N ILE A 75 -7.92 7.73 5.77
CA ILE A 75 -8.41 6.36 5.66
C ILE A 75 -7.77 5.56 6.79
N GLU A 76 -8.57 4.94 7.66
CA GLU A 76 -8.04 4.21 8.82
C GLU A 76 -7.36 2.91 8.37
N PRO A 77 -6.04 2.76 8.60
CA PRO A 77 -5.32 1.55 8.27
C PRO A 77 -5.44 0.51 9.39
N ILE A 78 -5.85 -0.71 9.05
CA ILE A 78 -5.88 -1.85 9.95
C ILE A 78 -5.02 -2.96 9.36
N TYR A 79 -3.97 -3.38 10.07
CA TYR A 79 -3.18 -4.51 9.60
C TYR A 79 -3.93 -5.82 9.77
N VAL A 80 -3.73 -6.70 8.79
CA VAL A 80 -4.19 -8.09 8.81
C VAL A 80 -2.97 -8.99 8.67
N SER A 81 -2.69 -9.82 9.67
CA SER A 81 -1.46 -10.60 9.69
C SER A 81 -1.60 -11.93 10.40
N ARG A 82 -0.66 -12.86 10.17
CA ARG A 82 -0.63 -14.18 10.84
C ARG A 82 -0.29 -14.09 12.34
N LYS A 83 0.30 -12.97 12.76
CA LYS A 83 0.67 -12.69 14.15
C LYS A 83 0.21 -11.25 14.46
N PRO A 84 -1.11 -11.06 14.69
CA PRO A 84 -1.65 -9.73 14.96
C PRO A 84 -1.08 -9.17 16.26
N GLY A 85 -0.91 -7.84 16.29
CA GLY A 85 -0.71 -7.09 17.53
C GLY A 85 -2.07 -6.71 18.12
N SER A 86 -2.07 -5.89 19.16
CA SER A 86 -3.29 -5.55 19.91
C SER A 86 -4.34 -4.76 19.11
N ALA A 87 -3.93 -4.04 18.07
CA ALA A 87 -4.81 -3.20 17.23
C ALA A 87 -5.00 -3.78 15.82
N ASP A 88 -4.46 -4.98 15.55
CA ASP A 88 -4.50 -5.61 14.24
C ASP A 88 -5.48 -6.78 14.24
N LEU A 89 -5.79 -7.29 13.05
CA LEU A 89 -6.61 -8.47 12.87
C LEU A 89 -5.77 -9.67 12.41
N ALA A 90 -6.17 -10.86 12.83
CA ALA A 90 -5.83 -12.09 12.16
C ALA A 90 -6.64 -12.23 10.86
N TYR A 91 -6.16 -13.09 9.95
CA TYR A 91 -6.83 -13.30 8.65
C TYR A 91 -8.24 -13.90 8.78
N ASP A 92 -8.46 -14.73 9.79
CA ASP A 92 -9.75 -15.37 10.10
C ASP A 92 -10.73 -14.45 10.84
N GLU A 93 -10.27 -13.30 11.33
CA GLU A 93 -11.12 -12.25 11.92
C GLU A 93 -11.75 -11.33 10.86
N LEU A 94 -11.28 -11.39 9.61
CA LEU A 94 -11.99 -10.77 8.50
C LEU A 94 -13.25 -11.58 8.20
N GLY A 95 -14.41 -10.92 8.29
CA GLY A 95 -15.71 -11.50 7.98
C GLY A 95 -16.69 -10.44 7.46
N PRO A 96 -17.97 -10.79 7.28
CA PRO A 96 -18.97 -9.91 6.66
C PRO A 96 -19.04 -8.49 7.25
N ASN A 97 -18.82 -8.35 8.56
CA ASN A 97 -18.88 -7.06 9.26
C ASN A 97 -17.86 -6.04 8.73
N GLN A 98 -16.67 -6.50 8.34
CA GLN A 98 -15.61 -5.67 7.79
C GLN A 98 -15.88 -5.23 6.34
N PHE A 99 -16.90 -5.76 5.67
CA PHE A 99 -17.27 -5.43 4.29
C PHE A 99 -18.62 -4.70 4.21
N ASN A 100 -19.13 -4.17 5.32
CA ASN A 100 -20.44 -3.51 5.35
C ASN A 100 -20.48 -2.19 4.58
N GLU A 101 -19.36 -1.47 4.52
CA GLU A 101 -19.22 -0.18 3.83
C GLU A 101 -18.21 -0.27 2.67
N SER A 102 -17.92 0.88 2.05
CA SER A 102 -16.80 1.03 1.13
C SER A 102 -15.49 0.79 1.89
N VAL A 103 -14.70 -0.18 1.43
CA VAL A 103 -13.43 -0.58 2.07
C VAL A 103 -12.35 -0.81 1.03
N LEU A 104 -11.11 -0.60 1.46
CA LEU A 104 -9.91 -0.85 0.68
C LEU A 104 -9.18 -2.08 1.20
N LEU A 105 -8.93 -3.06 0.36
CA LEU A 105 -8.06 -4.20 0.65
C LEU A 105 -6.72 -3.96 -0.03
N ILE A 106 -5.61 -4.05 0.70
CA ILE A 106 -4.27 -3.84 0.14
C ILE A 106 -3.42 -5.08 0.36
N ASN A 107 -2.99 -5.76 -0.70
CA ASN A 107 -2.01 -6.84 -0.58
C ASN A 107 -0.62 -6.26 -0.40
N CYS A 108 -0.13 -6.26 0.85
CA CYS A 108 1.23 -5.86 1.22
C CYS A 108 2.16 -7.07 1.41
N THR A 109 1.73 -8.28 1.02
CA THR A 109 2.55 -9.49 1.05
C THR A 109 3.22 -9.72 -0.31
N PRO A 110 4.29 -10.54 -0.38
CA PRO A 110 4.85 -10.97 -1.66
C PRO A 110 3.98 -12.01 -2.39
N LEU A 111 2.82 -12.41 -1.86
CA LEU A 111 1.97 -13.42 -2.52
C LEU A 111 1.46 -12.89 -3.86
N GLY A 112 1.48 -13.76 -4.87
CA GLY A 112 1.06 -13.41 -6.24
C GLY A 112 2.20 -12.96 -7.15
N THR A 113 3.43 -12.83 -6.65
CA THR A 113 4.63 -12.57 -7.45
C THR A 113 5.15 -13.84 -8.15
N TYR A 114 5.99 -13.68 -9.19
CA TYR A 114 6.68 -14.79 -9.84
C TYR A 114 7.65 -15.51 -8.87
N PRO A 115 7.75 -16.85 -8.88
CA PRO A 115 7.02 -17.80 -9.75
C PRO A 115 5.63 -18.17 -9.24
N ASN A 116 5.29 -17.83 -8.00
CA ASN A 116 4.06 -18.27 -7.31
C ASN A 116 2.86 -17.37 -7.60
N ILE A 117 2.59 -17.12 -8.89
CA ILE A 117 1.57 -16.17 -9.35
C ILE A 117 0.12 -16.54 -9.01
N LYS A 118 -0.11 -17.77 -8.52
CA LYS A 118 -1.42 -18.29 -8.09
C LYS A 118 -1.69 -18.04 -6.61
N ASP A 119 -0.66 -17.70 -5.85
CA ASP A 119 -0.78 -17.41 -4.43
C ASP A 119 -1.47 -16.07 -4.23
N LYS A 120 -2.24 -15.96 -3.14
CA LYS A 120 -2.93 -14.74 -2.75
C LYS A 120 -3.26 -14.79 -1.25
N PRO A 121 -3.49 -13.64 -0.60
CA PRO A 121 -3.93 -13.61 0.78
C PRO A 121 -5.20 -14.44 1.01
N ASN A 122 -5.25 -15.18 2.13
CA ASN A 122 -6.40 -16.01 2.48
C ASN A 122 -7.45 -15.16 3.23
N ILE A 123 -8.26 -14.43 2.47
CA ILE A 123 -9.34 -13.58 2.97
C ILE A 123 -10.70 -14.13 2.54
N PRO A 124 -11.82 -13.77 3.18
CA PRO A 124 -13.15 -14.23 2.79
C PRO A 124 -13.62 -13.52 1.51
N TYR A 125 -13.12 -13.92 0.34
CA TYR A 125 -13.45 -13.28 -0.94
C TYR A 125 -14.97 -13.21 -1.19
N THR A 126 -15.75 -14.18 -0.71
CA THR A 126 -17.22 -14.17 -0.82
C THR A 126 -17.91 -13.03 -0.08
N CYS A 127 -17.22 -12.34 0.84
CA CYS A 127 -17.73 -11.15 1.53
C CYS A 127 -17.48 -9.84 0.75
N ILE A 128 -16.66 -9.89 -0.30
CA ILE A 128 -16.35 -8.72 -1.13
C ILE A 128 -17.62 -8.22 -1.81
N LYS A 129 -17.77 -6.89 -1.86
CA LYS A 129 -18.90 -6.21 -2.49
C LYS A 129 -18.41 -5.33 -3.64
N SER A 130 -19.34 -4.83 -4.46
CA SER A 130 -19.03 -3.86 -5.53
C SER A 130 -18.51 -2.52 -5.02
N THR A 131 -18.67 -2.23 -3.73
CA THR A 131 -18.11 -1.06 -3.04
C THR A 131 -16.67 -1.29 -2.54
N THR A 132 -16.12 -2.49 -2.72
CA THR A 132 -14.75 -2.81 -2.31
C THR A 132 -13.74 -2.42 -3.38
N TYR A 133 -12.62 -1.85 -2.94
CA TYR A 133 -11.42 -1.62 -3.73
C TYR A 133 -10.37 -2.65 -3.33
N ALA A 134 -9.71 -3.28 -4.31
CA ALA A 134 -8.59 -4.19 -4.06
C ALA A 134 -7.33 -3.69 -4.76
N TYR A 135 -6.34 -3.29 -3.98
CA TYR A 135 -5.05 -2.78 -4.45
C TYR A 135 -3.98 -3.84 -4.19
N ASP A 136 -3.27 -4.29 -5.20
CA ASP A 136 -2.13 -5.19 -5.05
C ASP A 136 -0.82 -4.42 -5.23
N LEU A 137 0.10 -4.44 -4.26
CA LEU A 137 1.41 -3.80 -4.45
C LEU A 137 2.27 -4.55 -5.48
N VAL A 138 1.94 -5.81 -5.78
CA VAL A 138 2.55 -6.56 -6.88
C VAL A 138 2.11 -5.97 -8.23
N TYR A 139 3.07 -5.73 -9.11
CA TYR A 139 2.83 -5.22 -10.48
C TYR A 139 3.17 -6.25 -11.58
N ASN A 140 3.89 -7.33 -11.24
CA ASN A 140 4.20 -8.42 -12.15
C ASN A 140 3.82 -9.76 -11.48
N PRO A 141 2.80 -10.46 -11.99
CA PRO A 141 2.05 -10.23 -13.23
C PRO A 141 1.10 -9.02 -13.16
N GLU A 142 0.70 -8.49 -14.33
CA GLU A 142 -0.22 -7.34 -14.44
C GLU A 142 -1.54 -7.55 -13.68
N LYS A 143 -2.06 -8.79 -13.70
CA LYS A 143 -3.28 -9.19 -12.97
C LYS A 143 -2.99 -10.38 -12.07
N THR A 144 -2.88 -10.13 -10.76
CA THR A 144 -2.57 -11.15 -9.75
C THR A 144 -3.78 -12.04 -9.42
N ALA A 145 -3.53 -13.18 -8.74
CA ALA A 145 -4.60 -14.05 -8.27
C ALA A 145 -5.51 -13.37 -7.24
N PHE A 146 -4.97 -12.45 -6.43
CA PHE A 146 -5.74 -11.62 -5.50
C PHE A 146 -6.73 -10.73 -6.25
N MET A 147 -6.25 -9.97 -7.23
CA MET A 147 -7.10 -9.08 -8.03
C MET A 147 -8.18 -9.86 -8.80
N LYS A 148 -7.83 -10.98 -9.44
CA LYS A 148 -8.80 -11.82 -10.17
C LYS A 148 -9.91 -12.34 -9.24
N ALA A 149 -9.55 -12.74 -8.03
CA ALA A 149 -10.52 -13.25 -7.06
C ALA A 149 -11.43 -12.15 -6.51
N ALA A 150 -10.90 -10.95 -6.27
CA ALA A 150 -11.68 -9.80 -5.82
C ALA A 150 -12.62 -9.27 -6.93
N GLU A 151 -12.11 -9.13 -8.16
CA GLU A 151 -12.88 -8.67 -9.31
C GLU A 151 -14.04 -9.62 -9.65
N LYS A 152 -13.87 -10.94 -9.47
CA LYS A 152 -14.94 -11.93 -9.63
C LYS A 152 -16.15 -11.65 -8.73
N GLN A 153 -15.95 -10.94 -7.61
CA GLN A 153 -16.99 -10.57 -6.64
C GLN A 153 -17.48 -9.12 -6.83
N GLY A 154 -16.99 -8.45 -7.87
CA GLY A 154 -17.40 -7.09 -8.24
C GLY A 154 -16.50 -5.97 -7.71
N ALA A 155 -15.39 -6.27 -7.01
CA ALA A 155 -14.47 -5.22 -6.56
C ALA A 155 -13.79 -4.52 -7.73
N LYS A 156 -13.54 -3.21 -7.59
CA LYS A 156 -12.59 -2.50 -8.44
C LYS A 156 -11.17 -2.91 -8.05
N THR A 157 -10.28 -3.10 -9.03
CA THR A 157 -8.91 -3.59 -8.74
C THR A 157 -7.81 -2.76 -9.42
N MET A 158 -6.67 -2.59 -8.75
CA MET A 158 -5.46 -1.92 -9.26
C MET A 158 -4.21 -2.68 -8.80
N ASN A 159 -3.17 -2.71 -9.63
CA ASN A 159 -1.87 -3.28 -9.30
C ASN A 159 -0.87 -2.17 -8.91
N GLY A 160 0.34 -2.54 -8.51
CA GLY A 160 1.34 -1.60 -8.00
C GLY A 160 2.08 -0.78 -9.06
N LEU A 161 1.75 -0.91 -10.35
CA LEU A 161 2.54 -0.30 -11.42
C LEU A 161 2.52 1.24 -11.34
N ASN A 162 1.35 1.83 -11.10
CA ASN A 162 1.21 3.28 -10.98
C ASN A 162 1.97 3.81 -9.75
N MET A 163 1.94 3.08 -8.63
CA MET A 163 2.76 3.42 -7.46
C MET A 163 4.26 3.35 -7.79
N LEU A 164 4.70 2.33 -8.54
CA LEU A 164 6.10 2.18 -8.97
C LEU A 164 6.56 3.36 -9.82
N HIS A 165 5.73 3.83 -10.76
CA HIS A 165 6.05 5.01 -11.55
C HIS A 165 6.06 6.29 -10.71
N GLY A 166 5.01 6.52 -9.91
CA GLY A 166 4.90 7.75 -9.10
C GLY A 166 6.03 7.89 -8.06
N GLN A 167 6.45 6.78 -7.42
CA GLN A 167 7.58 6.85 -6.48
C GLN A 167 8.91 7.19 -7.18
N ALA A 168 9.06 6.78 -8.44
CA ALA A 168 10.27 7.04 -9.24
C ALA A 168 10.30 8.48 -9.74
N GLU A 169 9.15 9.02 -10.18
CA GLU A 169 9.00 10.43 -10.54
C GLU A 169 9.27 11.34 -9.33
N ALA A 170 8.71 11.01 -8.16
CA ALA A 170 8.98 11.75 -6.93
C ALA A 170 10.47 11.72 -6.53
N ALA A 171 11.15 10.58 -6.69
CA ALA A 171 12.59 10.48 -6.46
C ALA A 171 13.39 11.32 -7.46
N TRP A 172 12.99 11.28 -8.74
CA TRP A 172 13.60 12.07 -9.80
C TRP A 172 13.54 13.57 -9.52
N ASP A 173 12.38 14.07 -9.06
CA ASP A 173 12.20 15.47 -8.68
C ASP A 173 13.07 15.89 -7.50
N LEU A 174 13.27 15.00 -6.51
CA LEU A 174 14.16 15.26 -5.38
C LEU A 174 15.62 15.40 -5.83
N TRP A 175 16.07 14.54 -6.74
CA TRP A 175 17.42 14.64 -7.30
C TRP A 175 17.57 15.87 -8.19
N GLY A 176 16.57 16.17 -9.03
CA GLY A 176 16.60 17.30 -9.97
C GLY A 176 16.68 18.66 -9.29
N LYS A 177 16.15 18.81 -8.07
CA LYS A 177 16.29 20.04 -7.26
C LYS A 177 17.69 20.27 -6.70
N ASN A 178 18.54 19.23 -6.71
CA ASN A 178 19.89 19.24 -6.16
C ASN A 178 20.98 19.12 -7.24
N LEU A 179 20.59 19.19 -8.53
CA LEU A 179 21.49 19.37 -9.68
C LEU A 179 21.74 20.87 -9.93
#